data_AF-A0A1M4N317-F1
#
_entry.id   AF-A0A1M4N317-F1
#
_cell.length_a   1.000
_cell.length_b   1.000
_cell.length_c   1.000
_cell.angle_alpha   90.00
_cell.angle_beta   90.00
_cell.angle_gamma   90.00
#
_symmetry.space_group_name_H-M   'P 1'
#
loop_
_entity.id
_entity.type
_entity.pdbx_description
1 polymer ?
#
loop_
_entity_poly.entity_id
_entity_poly.type
_entity_poly.pdbx_seq_one_letter_code
_entity_poly.pdbx_strand_id
1 'polypeptide(L)'
;MQLVFDIAGHACIAERVEMRGNTIEADFAADAEGPLAEALDDRMVILLSDDGGRVAVTYSVLEYHTNGGGACCTARFSVNTAKRVLH
;
A
#
# COMPACT_ATOMS: atom_id res chain seq x y z
N MET A 1 14.04 -0.91 8.03
CA MET A 1 12.88 -0.02 8.00
C MET A 1 11.71 -0.83 7.48
N GLN A 2 10.64 -0.94 8.26
CA GLN A 2 9.45 -1.69 7.89
C GLN A 2 8.41 -0.69 7.38
N LEU A 3 7.92 -0.89 6.15
CA LEU A 3 6.91 -0.03 5.56
C LEU A 3 5.54 -0.60 5.86
N VAL A 4 4.69 0.17 6.54
CA VAL A 4 3.34 -0.24 6.91
C VAL A 4 2.37 0.51 6.01
N PHE A 5 1.43 -0.20 5.42
CA PHE A 5 0.35 0.35 4.63
C PHE A 5 -0.94 0.19 5.42
N ASP A 6 -1.67 1.27 5.63
CA ASP A 6 -3.07 1.20 6.04
C ASP A 6 -3.91 0.95 4.78
N ILE A 7 -4.40 -0.27 4.63
CA ILE A 7 -5.19 -0.76 3.50
C ILE A 7 -6.57 -1.09 4.04
N ALA A 8 -7.60 -0.33 3.65
CA ALA A 8 -8.96 -0.48 4.17
C ALA A 8 -9.06 -0.48 5.72
N GLY A 9 -8.21 0.28 6.42
CA GLY A 9 -8.17 0.31 7.89
C GLY A 9 -7.34 -0.82 8.52
N HIS A 10 -6.70 -1.66 7.71
CA HIS A 10 -5.82 -2.74 8.15
C HIS A 10 -4.35 -2.36 7.96
N ALA A 11 -3.54 -2.57 9.01
CA ALA A 11 -2.10 -2.37 8.94
C ALA A 11 -1.43 -3.58 8.25
N CYS A 12 -1.10 -3.42 6.98
CA CYS A 12 -0.40 -4.41 6.16
C CYS A 12 1.08 -4.07 6.08
N ILE A 13 1.93 -5.01 6.49
CA ILE A 13 3.39 -4.85 6.43
C ILE A 13 3.87 -5.25 5.03
N ALA A 14 4.56 -4.34 4.36
CA ALA A 14 5.21 -4.68 3.10
C ALA A 14 6.58 -5.33 3.35
N GLU A 15 6.80 -6.49 2.73
CA GLU A 15 8.06 -7.22 2.74
C GLU A 15 9.06 -6.63 1.73
N ARG A 16 8.53 -6.15 0.59
CA ARG A 16 9.29 -5.45 -0.44
C ARG A 16 8.48 -4.27 -0.94
N VAL A 17 9.15 -3.15 -1.20
CA VAL A 17 8.56 -1.97 -1.83
C VAL A 17 9.50 -1.44 -2.91
N GLU A 18 9.00 -1.33 -4.13
CA GLU A 18 9.68 -0.70 -5.26
C GLU A 18 8.88 0.51 -5.74
N MET A 19 9.59 1.63 -5.96
CA MET A 19 8.98 2.83 -6.55
C MET A 19 9.42 2.96 -8.00
N ARG A 20 8.44 3.13 -8.89
CA ARG A 20 8.64 3.36 -10.33
C ARG A 20 7.80 4.55 -10.78
N GLY A 21 8.44 5.72 -10.86
CA GLY A 21 7.75 6.97 -11.21
C GLY A 21 6.70 7.35 -10.17
N ASN A 22 5.44 7.45 -10.60
CA ASN A 22 4.30 7.71 -9.73
C ASN A 22 3.59 6.43 -9.25
N THR A 23 4.19 5.26 -9.44
CA THR A 23 3.63 3.99 -8.97
C THR A 23 4.52 3.33 -7.94
N ILE A 24 3.89 2.67 -6.97
CA ILE A 24 4.54 1.79 -5.99
C ILE A 24 4.09 0.37 -6.26
N GLU A 25 5.03 -0.55 -6.25
CA GLU A 25 4.77 -1.98 -6.20
C GLU A 25 5.21 -2.47 -4.83
N ALA A 26 4.35 -3.19 -4.12
CA ALA A 26 4.68 -3.75 -2.82
C ALA A 26 4.21 -5.20 -2.70
N ASP A 27 5.05 -6.00 -2.05
CA ASP A 27 4.74 -7.37 -1.70
C ASP A 27 4.31 -7.44 -0.24
N PHE A 28 3.24 -8.19 -0.01
CA PHE A 28 2.63 -8.45 1.29
C PHE A 28 2.47 -9.95 1.50
N ALA A 29 2.28 -10.33 2.76
CA ALA A 29 1.82 -11.67 3.10
C ALA A 29 0.37 -11.89 2.59
N ALA A 30 -0.03 -13.16 2.54
CA ALA A 30 -1.34 -13.59 2.03
C ALA A 30 -2.54 -12.97 2.77
N ASP A 31 -2.37 -12.58 4.03
CA ASP A 31 -3.41 -11.96 4.84
C ASP A 31 -3.83 -10.56 4.34
N ALA A 32 -3.00 -9.92 3.51
CA ALA A 32 -3.32 -8.66 2.87
C ALA A 32 -4.32 -8.80 1.71
N GLU A 33 -4.65 -10.01 1.23
CA GLU A 33 -5.56 -10.22 0.10
C GLU A 33 -6.95 -9.60 0.34
N GLY A 34 -7.55 -9.85 1.50
CA GLY A 34 -8.86 -9.30 1.86
C GLY A 34 -8.86 -7.76 1.90
N PRO A 35 -7.96 -7.13 2.67
CA PRO A 35 -7.80 -5.68 2.67
C PRO A 35 -7.53 -5.07 1.29
N LEU A 36 -6.71 -5.73 0.46
CA LEU A 36 -6.41 -5.27 -0.90
C LEU A 36 -7.64 -5.34 -1.82
N ALA A 37 -8.46 -6.38 -1.69
CA ALA A 37 -9.71 -6.49 -2.43
C ALA A 37 -10.68 -5.36 -2.06
N GLU A 38 -10.84 -5.07 -0.76
CA GLU A 38 -11.69 -3.98 -0.26
C GLU A 38 -11.16 -2.60 -0.69
N ALA A 39 -9.85 -2.35 -0.54
CA ALA A 39 -9.24 -1.09 -0.92
C ALA A 39 -9.20 -0.85 -2.44
N LEU A 40 -9.32 -1.90 -3.26
CA LEU A 40 -9.45 -1.75 -4.71
C LEU A 40 -10.80 -1.11 -5.08
N ASP A 41 -11.87 -1.45 -4.36
CA ASP A 41 -13.19 -0.87 -4.55
C ASP A 41 -13.27 0.57 -3.99
N ASP A 42 -12.71 0.81 -2.80
CA ASP A 42 -12.78 2.11 -2.10
C ASP A 42 -11.60 3.08 -2.38
N ARG A 43 -10.60 2.65 -3.15
CA ARG A 43 -9.45 3.42 -3.69
C ARG A 43 -8.52 4.14 -2.70
N MET A 44 -8.55 3.83 -1.40
CA MET A 44 -7.73 4.55 -0.42
C MET A 44 -6.77 3.66 0.35
N VAL A 45 -5.47 3.91 0.17
CA VAL A 45 -4.38 3.32 0.96
C VAL A 45 -3.49 4.44 1.49
N ILE A 46 -3.08 4.35 2.75
CA ILE A 46 -2.18 5.32 3.39
C ILE A 46 -0.85 4.62 3.68
N LEU A 47 0.27 5.14 3.16
CA LEU A 47 1.58 4.68 3.59
C LEU A 47 1.94 5.30 4.95
N LEU A 48 2.37 4.46 5.88
CA LEU A 48 2.87 4.82 7.20
C LEU A 48 4.34 4.36 7.29
N SER A 49 5.27 5.30 7.21
CA SER A 49 6.68 5.01 7.50
C SER A 49 6.96 5.11 9.01
N ASP A 50 7.64 4.11 9.56
CA ASP A 50 8.19 4.15 10.92
C ASP A 50 9.66 4.64 10.88
N ASP A 51 10.10 5.29 11.96
CA ASP A 51 11.42 5.92 12.22
C ASP A 51 11.53 7.47 12.15
N GLY A 52 10.44 8.25 12.08
CA GLY A 52 10.59 9.71 12.25
C GLY A 52 9.40 10.63 11.95
N GLY A 53 8.29 10.10 11.45
CA GLY A 53 7.07 10.89 11.22
C GLY A 53 6.14 10.24 10.19
N ARG A 54 4.84 10.24 10.48
CA ARG A 54 3.81 9.75 9.57
C ARG A 54 3.75 10.65 8.34
N VAL A 55 4.36 10.24 7.23
CA VAL A 55 4.09 10.86 5.93
C VAL A 55 2.81 10.24 5.40
N ALA A 56 1.66 10.86 5.67
CA ALA A 56 0.38 10.40 5.13
C ALA A 56 0.34 10.70 3.62
N VAL A 57 0.79 9.73 2.82
CA VAL A 57 0.61 9.77 1.37
C VAL A 57 -0.55 8.87 1.03
N THR A 58 -1.52 9.41 0.30
CA THR A 58 -2.66 8.65 -0.20
C THR A 58 -2.28 7.99 -1.52
N TYR A 59 -2.59 6.70 -1.62
CA TYR A 59 -2.46 5.94 -2.85
C TYR A 59 -3.80 5.35 -3.23
N SER A 60 -3.99 5.12 -4.52
CA SER A 60 -5.05 4.24 -5.01
C SER A 60 -4.45 2.91 -5.42
N VAL A 61 -5.08 1.83 -4.98
CA VAL A 61 -4.80 0.49 -5.50
C VAL A 61 -5.19 0.47 -6.97
N LEU A 62 -4.25 0.10 -7.84
CA LEU A 62 -4.49 -0.07 -9.27
C LEU A 62 -4.89 -1.51 -9.59
N GLU A 63 -4.16 -2.45 -9.00
CA GLU A 63 -4.32 -3.89 -9.16
C GLU A 63 -3.59 -4.62 -8.04
N TYR A 64 -3.98 -5.86 -7.76
CA TYR A 64 -3.20 -6.79 -6.96
C TYR A 64 -3.28 -8.19 -7.54
N HIS A 65 -2.24 -8.99 -7.28
CA HIS A 65 -2.10 -10.37 -7.74
C HIS A 65 -1.68 -11.27 -6.58
N THR A 66 -2.33 -12.42 -6.44
CA THR A 66 -1.91 -13.47 -5.50
C THR A 66 -0.92 -14.40 -6.19
N ASN A 67 0.29 -14.49 -5.66
CA ASN A 67 1.36 -15.31 -6.20
C ASN A 67 1.51 -16.62 -5.42
N GLY A 68 1.92 -17.70 -6.11
CA GLY A 68 2.33 -18.95 -5.46
C GLY A 68 1.22 -19.71 -4.72
N GLY A 69 -0.05 -19.59 -5.13
CA GLY A 69 -1.16 -20.31 -4.50
C GLY A 69 -1.69 -19.66 -3.21
N GLY A 70 -1.52 -18.35 -3.06
CA GLY A 70 -2.00 -17.59 -1.90
C GLY A 70 -0.98 -17.51 -0.77
N ALA A 71 0.32 -17.58 -1.07
CA ALA A 71 1.38 -17.40 -0.08
C ALA A 71 1.81 -15.93 0.06
N CYS A 72 1.68 -15.16 -1.02
CA CYS A 72 2.00 -13.73 -1.04
C CYS A 72 1.10 -12.97 -2.01
N CYS A 73 0.97 -11.66 -1.76
CA CYS A 73 0.21 -10.73 -2.56
C CYS A 73 1.14 -9.63 -3.06
N THR A 74 1.15 -9.38 -4.37
CA THR A 74 1.82 -8.21 -4.95
C THR A 74 0.77 -7.21 -5.35
N ALA A 75 0.85 -5.99 -4.83
CA ALA A 75 -0.09 -4.92 -5.15
C ALA A 75 0.64 -3.73 -5.77
N ARG A 76 -0.04 -3.12 -6.74
CA ARG A 76 0.43 -1.90 -7.39
C ARG A 76 -0.46 -0.74 -7.01
N PHE A 77 0.17 0.35 -6.61
CA PHE A 77 -0.48 1.57 -6.18
C PHE A 77 -0.06 2.74 -7.05
N SER A 78 -0.97 3.66 -7.33
CA SER A 78 -0.64 4.98 -7.88
C SER A 78 -0.54 5.97 -6.73
N VAL A 79 0.55 6.74 -6.70
CA VAL A 79 0.74 7.86 -5.78
C VAL A 79 -0.26 8.95 -6.16
N ASN A 80 -1.23 9.19 -5.30
CA ASN A 80 -2.03 10.40 -5.37
C ASN A 80 -1.34 11.39 -4.45
N THR A 81 -0.57 12.32 -5.01
CA THR A 81 -0.04 13.42 -4.22
C THR A 81 -1.21 14.25 -3.68
N ALA A 82 -1.65 13.92 -2.47
CA ALA A 82 -2.51 14.80 -1.69
C ALA A 82 -1.77 16.14 -1.63
N LYS A 83 -2.45 17.21 -2.08
CA LYS A 83 -1.93 18.57 -2.05
C LYS A 83 -1.24 18.79 -0.70
N ARG A 84 0.02 19.23 -0.76
CA ARG A 84 0.80 19.74 0.36
C ARG A 84 -0.15 20.53 1.29
N VAL A 85 -0.50 19.98 2.45
CA VAL A 85 -1.15 20.77 3.49
C VAL A 85 -0.04 21.67 4.01
N LEU A 86 0.05 22.86 3.43
CA LEU A 86 0.84 23.96 3.97
C LEU A 86 0.11 24.37 5.25
N HIS A 87 0.66 23.97 6.39
CA HIS A 87 0.44 24.68 7.65
C HIS A 87 1.18 26.02 7.60
#